data_AF-A0A2D6E5T2-F1
#
_entry.id   AF-A0A2D6E5T2-F1
#
_cell.length_a   1.000
_cell.length_b   1.000
_cell.length_c   1.000
_cell.angle_alpha   90.00
_cell.angle_beta   90.00
_cell.angle_gamma   90.00
#
_symmetry.space_group_name_H-M   'P 1'
#
loop_
_entity.id
_entity.type
_entity.pdbx_description
1 polymer ?
#
loop_
_entity_poly.entity_id
_entity_poly.type
_entity_poly.pdbx_seq_one_letter_code
_entity_poly.pdbx_strand_id
1 'polypeptide(L)'
;ILAFLLGIISHFVLDAIPHTDPEIIDTKAVKAGLSKEILTRFRRIVAIDVLLVLTVVMIALNRVSTPMTNSIMLGAIGGILPDAILGLSMLYGAKKKVLSKYVDFHAFFHFPHDQMKLKKSVGIWTQVVTLGLAYVFLP
;
A
#
# COMPACT_ATOMS: atom_id res chain seq x y z
N ILE A 1 -16.58 8.35 -7.12
CA ILE A 1 -16.68 6.86 -7.24
C ILE A 1 -15.64 6.32 -8.19
N LEU A 2 -15.57 6.80 -9.44
CA LEU A 2 -14.58 6.32 -10.42
C LEU A 2 -13.14 6.41 -9.89
N ALA A 3 -12.73 7.56 -9.32
CA ALA A 3 -11.40 7.72 -8.73
C ALA A 3 -11.09 6.68 -7.63
N PHE A 4 -12.07 6.34 -6.78
CA PHE A 4 -11.91 5.31 -5.75
C PHE A 4 -11.70 3.92 -6.35
N LEU A 5 -12.50 3.53 -7.36
CA LEU A 5 -12.34 2.25 -8.03
C LEU A 5 -11.01 2.16 -8.78
N LEU A 6 -10.63 3.25 -9.47
CA LEU A 6 -9.33 3.35 -10.12
C LEU A 6 -8.18 3.27 -9.11
N GLY A 7 -8.34 3.85 -7.92
CA GLY A 7 -7.38 3.69 -6.83
C GLY A 7 -7.18 2.23 -6.43
N ILE A 8 -8.27 1.50 -6.19
CA ILE A 8 -8.23 0.06 -5.86
C ILE A 8 -7.54 -0.74 -6.98
N ILE A 9 -7.95 -0.51 -8.24
CA ILE A 9 -7.39 -1.23 -9.39
C ILE A 9 -5.90 -0.91 -9.53
N SER A 10 -5.52 0.37 -9.40
CA SER A 10 -4.13 0.79 -9.52
C SER A 10 -3.24 0.12 -8.49
N HIS A 11 -3.72 -0.10 -7.27
CA HIS A 11 -2.98 -0.81 -6.24
C HIS A 11 -2.63 -2.24 -6.69
N PHE A 12 -3.63 -3.04 -7.08
CA PHE A 12 -3.37 -4.42 -7.54
C PHE A 12 -2.54 -4.50 -8.82
N VAL A 13 -2.62 -3.50 -9.69
CA VAL A 13 -1.76 -3.40 -10.88
C VAL A 13 -0.31 -3.15 -10.47
N LEU A 14 -0.07 -2.28 -9.49
CA LEU A 14 1.27 -1.98 -8.99
C LEU A 14 1.88 -3.16 -8.22
N ASP A 15 1.07 -3.86 -7.42
CA ASP A 15 1.50 -5.08 -6.72
C ASP A 15 1.93 -6.21 -7.68
N ALA A 16 1.39 -6.23 -8.90
CA ALA A 16 1.75 -7.23 -9.91
C ALA A 16 3.11 -6.97 -10.59
N ILE A 17 3.70 -5.79 -10.39
CA ILE A 17 5.00 -5.40 -10.97
C ILE A 17 6.12 -5.75 -9.98
N PRO A 18 7.33 -6.11 -10.43
CA PRO A 18 8.45 -6.33 -9.53
C PRO A 18 8.70 -5.14 -8.59
N HIS A 19 8.57 -5.37 -7.29
CA HIS A 19 8.84 -4.37 -6.25
C HIS A 19 9.58 -5.00 -5.06
N THR A 20 10.08 -4.16 -4.16
CA THR A 20 10.74 -4.60 -2.93
C THR A 20 9.77 -4.64 -1.77
N ASP A 21 9.62 -5.81 -1.17
CA ASP A 21 8.83 -5.95 0.05
C ASP A 21 9.65 -6.22 1.29
N PRO A 22 9.12 -5.84 2.46
CA PRO A 22 9.60 -6.40 3.70
C PRO A 22 9.41 -7.92 3.67
N GLU A 23 10.33 -8.68 4.26
CA GLU A 23 10.32 -10.16 4.34
C GLU A 23 9.13 -10.75 5.17
N ILE A 24 8.05 -9.99 5.34
CA ILE A 24 6.93 -10.24 6.24
C ILE A 24 5.75 -10.94 5.52
N ILE A 25 5.84 -11.16 4.22
CA ILE A 25 4.71 -11.64 3.39
C ILE A 25 4.72 -13.18 3.25
N ASP A 26 4.62 -13.89 4.38
CA ASP A 26 4.13 -15.27 4.35
C ASP A 26 2.62 -15.24 4.64
N THR A 27 1.81 -15.66 3.67
CA THR A 27 0.34 -15.74 3.81
C THR A 27 -0.08 -16.55 5.03
N LYS A 28 0.68 -17.59 5.42
CA LYS A 28 0.43 -18.36 6.65
C LYS A 28 0.66 -17.51 7.90
N ALA A 29 1.75 -16.76 7.95
CA ALA A 29 2.06 -15.87 9.07
C ALA A 29 1.02 -14.75 9.18
N VAL A 30 0.62 -14.13 8.06
CA VAL A 30 -0.43 -13.11 8.03
C VAL A 30 -1.77 -13.67 8.52
N LYS A 31 -2.14 -14.87 8.09
CA LYS A 31 -3.39 -15.52 8.54
C LYS A 31 -3.38 -15.86 10.02
N ALA A 32 -2.24 -16.26 10.58
CA ALA A 32 -2.07 -16.53 12.01
C ALA A 32 -2.01 -15.24 12.86
N GLY A 33 -1.61 -14.12 12.25
CA GLY A 33 -1.28 -12.87 12.93
C GLY A 33 0.22 -12.80 13.27
N LEU A 34 0.79 -11.59 13.19
CA LEU A 34 2.23 -11.40 13.36
C LEU A 34 2.67 -11.50 14.83
N SER A 35 3.90 -11.99 15.04
CA SER A 35 4.51 -11.96 16.38
C SER A 35 4.69 -10.52 16.88
N LYS A 36 4.73 -10.32 18.20
CA LYS A 36 4.88 -8.98 18.80
C LYS A 36 6.10 -8.21 18.29
N GLU A 37 7.21 -8.90 18.08
CA GLU A 37 8.45 -8.28 17.59
C GLU A 37 8.31 -7.78 16.15
N ILE A 38 7.84 -8.65 15.24
CA ILE A 38 7.61 -8.31 13.84
C ILE A 38 6.58 -7.18 13.75
N LEU A 39 5.51 -7.27 14.53
CA LEU A 39 4.45 -6.27 14.56
C LEU A 39 4.96 -4.89 15.01
N THR A 40 5.90 -4.83 15.95
CA THR A 40 6.49 -3.57 16.42
C THR A 40 7.39 -2.94 15.36
N ARG A 41 8.08 -3.74 14.55
CA ARG A 41 8.87 -3.25 13.41
C ARG A 41 7.93 -2.76 12.29
N PHE A 42 6.92 -3.56 11.96
CA PHE A 42 5.90 -3.22 10.96
C PHE A 42 5.18 -1.91 11.28
N ARG A 43 4.72 -1.72 12.52
CA ARG A 43 4.07 -0.47 12.96
C ARG A 43 4.94 0.77 12.76
N ARG A 44 6.25 0.66 12.96
CA ARG A 44 7.18 1.79 12.76
C ARG A 44 7.32 2.17 11.29
N ILE A 45 7.43 1.17 10.41
CA ILE A 45 7.51 1.39 8.96
C ILE A 45 6.20 2.02 8.47
N VAL A 46 5.05 1.42 8.80
CA VAL A 46 3.73 1.93 8.42
C VAL A 46 3.49 3.35 8.94
N ALA A 47 3.92 3.67 10.17
CA ALA A 47 3.77 5.03 10.69
C ALA A 47 4.55 6.06 9.86
N ILE A 48 5.77 5.72 9.42
CA ILE A 48 6.58 6.58 8.56
C ILE A 48 5.91 6.74 7.19
N ASP A 49 5.46 5.65 6.57
CA ASP A 49 4.81 5.68 5.27
C ASP A 49 3.51 6.48 5.28
N VAL A 50 2.68 6.31 6.33
CA VAL A 50 1.46 7.11 6.52
C VAL A 50 1.80 8.60 6.65
N LEU A 51 2.84 8.97 7.39
CA LEU A 51 3.26 10.38 7.50
C LEU A 51 3.73 10.96 6.17
N LEU A 52 4.48 10.18 5.38
CA LEU A 52 4.92 10.57 4.05
C LEU A 52 3.74 10.76 3.10
N VAL A 53 2.81 9.80 3.06
CA VAL A 53 1.59 9.88 2.23
C VAL A 53 0.74 11.07 2.64
N LEU A 54 0.52 11.30 3.93
CA LEU A 54 -0.23 12.46 4.42
C LEU A 54 0.43 13.77 3.99
N THR A 55 1.75 13.85 4.06
CA THR A 55 2.49 15.04 3.61
C THR A 55 2.27 15.30 2.12
N VAL A 56 2.36 14.25 1.29
CA VAL A 56 2.14 14.35 -0.17
C VAL A 56 0.70 14.73 -0.49
N VAL A 57 -0.29 14.12 0.18
CA VAL A 57 -1.70 14.47 0.02
C VAL A 57 -1.94 15.92 0.44
N MET A 58 -1.39 16.39 1.56
CA MET A 58 -1.54 17.78 1.99
C MET A 58 -0.91 18.75 0.98
N ILE A 59 0.26 18.43 0.42
CA ILE A 59 0.88 19.25 -0.65
C ILE A 59 -0.03 19.28 -1.87
N ALA A 60 -0.56 18.13 -2.30
CA ALA A 60 -1.50 18.04 -3.42
C ALA A 60 -2.71 18.96 -3.17
N LEU A 61 -3.38 18.81 -2.03
CA LEU A 61 -4.57 19.57 -1.67
C LEU A 61 -4.37 21.10 -1.63
N ASN A 62 -3.14 21.57 -1.38
CA ASN A 62 -2.83 23.00 -1.41
C ASN A 62 -2.62 23.57 -2.83
N ARG A 63 -2.47 22.72 -3.85
CA ARG A 63 -2.18 23.14 -5.24
C ARG A 63 -3.40 22.99 -6.16
N VAL A 64 -4.27 22.03 -5.89
CA VAL A 64 -5.48 21.78 -6.70
C VAL A 64 -6.69 22.63 -6.33
N SER A 65 -7.53 22.89 -7.34
CA SER A 65 -8.86 23.46 -7.18
C SER A 65 -9.83 22.52 -6.43
N THR A 66 -10.80 23.09 -5.72
CA THR A 66 -11.76 22.41 -4.85
C THR A 66 -12.52 21.23 -5.48
N PRO A 67 -12.92 21.24 -6.78
CA PRO A 67 -13.57 20.09 -7.40
C PRO A 67 -12.66 18.86 -7.55
N MET A 68 -11.34 19.05 -7.70
CA MET A 68 -10.38 17.94 -7.84
C MET A 68 -10.03 17.28 -6.51
N THR A 69 -10.15 18.02 -5.40
CA THR A 69 -9.91 17.54 -4.03
C THR A 69 -10.68 16.26 -3.72
N ASN A 70 -11.98 16.20 -4.04
CA ASN A 70 -12.80 15.01 -3.77
C ASN A 70 -12.33 13.80 -4.55
N SER A 71 -11.92 13.99 -5.81
CA SER A 71 -11.43 12.89 -6.65
C SER A 71 -10.09 12.37 -6.16
N ILE A 72 -9.17 13.27 -5.76
CA ILE A 72 -7.87 12.91 -5.19
C ILE A 72 -8.05 12.14 -3.89
N MET A 73 -8.90 12.62 -2.98
CA MET A 73 -9.19 11.94 -1.71
C MET A 73 -9.81 10.55 -1.94
N LEU A 74 -10.79 10.44 -2.83
CA LEU A 74 -11.41 9.15 -3.15
C LEU A 74 -10.41 8.18 -3.77
N GLY A 75 -9.54 8.65 -4.67
CA GLY A 75 -8.46 7.84 -5.24
C GLY A 75 -7.46 7.37 -4.19
N ALA A 76 -7.01 8.26 -3.31
CA ALA A 76 -6.10 7.93 -2.22
C ALA A 76 -6.70 6.89 -1.25
N ILE A 77 -7.96 7.07 -0.85
CA ILE A 77 -8.67 6.10 0.00
C ILE A 77 -8.78 4.76 -0.73
N GLY A 78 -9.15 4.76 -2.01
CA GLY A 78 -9.24 3.56 -2.82
C GLY A 78 -7.91 2.82 -2.95
N GLY A 79 -6.80 3.54 -3.13
CA GLY A 79 -5.46 2.95 -3.23
C GLY A 79 -4.92 2.38 -1.91
N ILE A 80 -5.25 2.99 -0.77
CA ILE A 80 -4.77 2.54 0.56
C ILE A 80 -5.63 1.40 1.12
N LEU A 81 -6.92 1.35 0.75
CA LEU A 81 -7.88 0.42 1.33
C LEU A 81 -7.44 -1.06 1.23
N PRO A 82 -6.89 -1.56 0.10
CA PRO A 82 -6.46 -2.94 0.03
C PRO A 82 -5.44 -3.34 1.11
N ASP A 83 -4.39 -2.54 1.29
CA ASP A 83 -3.38 -2.77 2.32
C ASP A 83 -3.92 -2.57 3.73
N ALA A 84 -4.85 -1.64 3.93
CA ALA A 84 -5.48 -1.47 5.23
C ALA A 84 -6.21 -2.74 5.68
N ILE A 85 -6.92 -3.42 4.76
CA ILE A 85 -7.59 -4.70 5.04
C ILE A 85 -6.56 -5.82 5.29
N LEU A 86 -5.45 -5.84 4.55
CA LEU A 86 -4.35 -6.78 4.78
C LEU A 86 -3.70 -6.57 6.16
N GLY A 87 -3.43 -5.31 6.53
CA GLY A 87 -2.86 -4.91 7.81
C GLY A 87 -3.75 -5.28 9.00
N LEU A 88 -5.08 -5.21 8.86
CA LEU A 88 -6.00 -5.75 9.86
C LEU A 88 -5.82 -7.27 10.06
N SER A 89 -5.60 -8.00 8.97
CA SER A 89 -5.32 -9.44 9.03
C SER A 89 -3.98 -9.71 9.72
N MET A 90 -2.95 -8.90 9.47
CA MET A 90 -1.66 -8.99 10.16
C MET A 90 -1.76 -8.71 11.67
N LEU A 91 -2.63 -7.77 12.07
CA LEU A 91 -2.82 -7.35 13.46
C LEU A 91 -3.62 -8.37 14.30
N TYR A 92 -4.69 -8.92 13.73
CA TYR A 92 -5.68 -9.71 14.46
C TYR A 92 -5.73 -11.19 14.04
N GLY A 93 -4.97 -11.55 13.00
CA GLY A 93 -5.11 -12.81 12.29
C GLY A 93 -6.36 -12.82 11.39
N ALA A 94 -6.29 -13.57 10.30
CA ALA A 94 -7.39 -13.73 9.35
C ALA A 94 -8.41 -14.81 9.82
N LYS A 95 -8.86 -14.71 11.07
CA LYS A 95 -9.70 -15.75 11.72
C LYS A 95 -11.05 -15.96 11.02
N LYS A 96 -11.57 -14.92 10.36
CA LYS A 96 -12.80 -14.98 9.57
C LYS A 96 -12.49 -15.44 8.14
N LYS A 97 -13.36 -16.31 7.59
CA LYS A 97 -13.24 -16.81 6.21
C LYS A 97 -13.11 -15.70 5.17
N VAL A 98 -13.79 -14.57 5.36
CA VAL A 98 -13.71 -13.40 4.46
C VAL A 98 -12.30 -12.80 4.46
N LEU A 99 -11.71 -12.55 5.63
CA LEU A 99 -10.35 -12.02 5.74
C LEU A 99 -9.32 -13.01 5.20
N SER A 100 -9.49 -14.31 5.47
CA SER A 100 -8.58 -15.35 4.96
C SER A 100 -8.60 -15.40 3.43
N LYS A 101 -9.79 -15.37 2.82
CA LYS A 101 -9.94 -15.27 1.36
C LYS A 101 -9.38 -13.97 0.80
N TYR A 102 -9.52 -12.88 1.54
CA TYR A 102 -8.96 -11.60 1.14
C TYR A 102 -7.42 -11.63 1.12
N VAL A 103 -6.79 -12.25 2.13
CA VAL A 103 -5.33 -12.46 2.13
C VAL A 103 -4.89 -13.27 0.92
N ASP A 104 -5.63 -14.33 0.56
CA ASP A 104 -5.33 -15.13 -0.63
C ASP A 104 -5.53 -14.34 -1.93
N PHE A 105 -6.58 -13.53 -2.01
CA PHE A 105 -6.87 -12.68 -3.16
C PHE A 105 -5.79 -11.60 -3.34
N HIS A 106 -5.38 -10.94 -2.27
CA HIS A 106 -4.32 -9.93 -2.31
C HIS A 106 -2.99 -10.56 -2.73
N ALA A 107 -2.62 -11.69 -2.13
CA ALA A 107 -1.42 -12.44 -2.47
C ALA A 107 -1.41 -12.97 -3.92
N PHE A 108 -2.58 -13.18 -4.54
CA PHE A 108 -2.67 -13.62 -5.95
C PHE A 108 -2.19 -12.53 -6.93
N PHE A 109 -2.46 -11.26 -6.64
CA PHE A 109 -1.99 -10.15 -7.48
C PHE A 109 -0.55 -9.75 -7.19
N HIS A 110 -0.02 -10.16 -6.03
CA HIS A 110 1.31 -9.79 -5.60
C HIS A 110 2.39 -10.48 -6.43
N PHE A 111 3.38 -9.69 -6.89
CA PHE A 111 4.52 -10.22 -7.62
C PHE A 111 5.27 -11.27 -6.78
N PRO A 112 5.57 -12.47 -7.32
CA PRO A 112 6.23 -13.52 -6.54
C PRO A 112 7.69 -13.18 -6.21
N HIS A 113 8.01 -13.04 -4.92
CA HIS A 113 9.36 -12.65 -4.45
C HIS A 113 10.47 -13.67 -4.74
N ASP A 114 10.10 -14.92 -5.00
CA ASP A 114 11.01 -15.97 -5.43
C ASP A 114 11.51 -15.78 -6.87
N GLN A 115 10.79 -15.01 -7.69
CA GLN A 115 11.16 -14.75 -9.08
C GLN A 115 12.21 -13.65 -9.24
N MET A 116 12.20 -12.62 -8.38
CA MET A 116 13.18 -11.53 -8.44
C MET A 116 13.33 -10.82 -7.10
N LYS A 117 14.57 -10.77 -6.58
CA LYS A 117 14.92 -9.97 -5.39
C LYS A 117 15.51 -8.63 -5.83
N LEU A 118 14.69 -7.59 -5.82
CA LEU A 118 15.15 -6.23 -6.04
C LEU A 118 15.95 -5.71 -4.83
N LYS A 119 16.96 -4.87 -5.09
CA LYS A 119 17.72 -4.21 -4.02
C LYS A 119 16.83 -3.15 -3.36
N LYS A 120 16.89 -3.02 -2.03
CA LYS A 120 16.16 -1.98 -1.27
C LYS A 120 16.38 -0.56 -1.82
N SER A 121 17.56 -0.28 -2.34
CA SER A 121 17.87 1.01 -2.99
C SER A 121 16.96 1.29 -4.19
N VAL A 122 16.58 0.26 -4.96
CA VAL A 122 15.67 0.42 -6.10
C VAL A 122 14.30 0.88 -5.62
N GLY A 123 13.76 0.27 -4.56
CA GLY A 123 12.49 0.69 -3.95
C GLY A 123 12.52 2.13 -3.43
N ILE A 124 13.61 2.54 -2.79
CA ILE A 124 13.78 3.93 -2.34
C ILE A 124 13.79 4.89 -3.54
N TRP A 125 14.53 4.56 -4.60
CA TRP A 125 14.60 5.40 -5.79
C TRP A 125 13.27 5.48 -6.55
N THR A 126 12.53 4.37 -6.67
CA THR A 126 11.20 4.39 -7.30
C THR A 126 10.23 5.26 -6.51
N GLN A 127 10.28 5.22 -5.16
CA GLN A 127 9.47 6.09 -4.32
C GLN A 127 9.85 7.56 -4.50
N VAL A 128 11.14 7.91 -4.48
CA VAL A 128 11.62 9.29 -4.70
C VAL A 128 11.20 9.82 -6.08
N VAL A 129 11.40 9.03 -7.14
CA VAL A 129 11.01 9.41 -8.50
C VAL A 129 9.49 9.57 -8.62
N THR A 130 8.72 8.62 -8.09
CA THR A 130 7.24 8.68 -8.14
C THR A 130 6.71 9.90 -7.40
N LEU A 131 7.23 10.20 -6.21
CA LEU A 131 6.85 11.38 -5.44
C LEU A 131 7.27 12.69 -6.13
N GLY A 132 8.46 12.71 -6.75
CA GLY A 132 8.92 13.85 -7.53
C GLY A 132 8.04 14.11 -8.76
N LEU A 133 7.70 13.05 -9.51
CA LEU A 133 6.77 13.15 -10.64
C LEU A 133 5.39 13.59 -10.18
N ALA A 134 4.86 13.00 -9.10
CA ALA A 134 3.58 13.42 -8.53
C ALA A 134 3.61 14.91 -8.18
N TYR A 135 4.68 15.42 -7.55
CA TYR A 135 4.82 16.84 -7.23
C TYR A 135 4.87 17.76 -8.45
N VAL A 136 5.53 17.33 -9.54
CA VAL A 136 5.63 18.11 -10.79
C VAL A 136 4.32 18.13 -11.56
N PHE A 137 3.61 16.99 -11.61
CA PHE A 137 2.39 16.83 -12.40
C PHE A 137 1.10 17.12 -11.62
N LEU A 138 1.17 17.29 -10.30
CA LEU A 138 0.07 17.83 -9.50
C LEU A 138 -0.14 19.30 -9.89
N PRO A 139 -1.29 19.64 -10.50
CA PRO A 139 -1.59 20.99 -10.92
C PRO A 139 -1.70 21.94 -9.73
#